data_AF-A0A926S7Z3-F1
#
_entry.id   AF-A0A926S7Z3-F1
#
_cell.length_a   1.000
_cell.length_b   1.000
_cell.length_c   1.000
_cell.angle_alpha   90.00
_cell.angle_beta   90.00
_cell.angle_gamma   90.00
#
_symmetry.space_group_name_H-M   'P 1'
#
loop_
_entity.id
_entity.type
_entity.pdbx_description
1 polymer ?
#
loop_
_entity_poly.entity_id
_entity_poly.type
_entity_poly.pdbx_seq_one_letter_code
_entity_poly.pdbx_strand_id
1 'polypeptide(L)'
;MSEMEAAAVGLEDCIDLRRYPIHRLEEAEGQALIDACRRQLAEDGCAVLKDFVPPSMLKQLEAETERLSPYAHINETETNPYNSAGDPSLPPEHPKNRFDDRTNGFVAGDRIASDTIIRTLYHHPDFKAFVAAVVGEPEIHEFADPLADLVVNVLKEGRQHPWHFDSNDFIVSMQTRKPLGGGIFQYAPNIRGAAGENFEGVQRILDGDHSALKTLELSPGDLQIFFGRNSLHRVSPVEGPRERHTVIFAYAREPGFIGRPERARAIFGRMAPIHEEMLKREIVRTDALAD
;
A
#
# COMPACT_ATOMS: atom_id res chain seq x y z
N MET A 1 -44.33 1.18 -2.74
CA MET A 1 -43.07 1.72 -3.29
C MET A 1 -42.01 0.69 -2.93
N SER A 2 -41.58 -0.10 -3.90
CA SER A 2 -40.63 -1.19 -3.66
C SER A 2 -39.25 -0.61 -3.37
N GLU A 3 -38.69 -0.98 -2.22
CA GLU A 3 -37.24 -0.96 -2.04
C GLU A 3 -36.66 -1.87 -3.12
N MET A 4 -35.99 -1.29 -4.12
CA MET A 4 -35.04 -2.04 -4.94
C MET A 4 -33.94 -2.47 -3.97
N GLU A 5 -33.85 -3.77 -3.67
CA GLU A 5 -32.60 -4.37 -3.23
C GLU A 5 -31.53 -3.95 -4.25
N ALA A 6 -30.58 -3.13 -3.83
CA ALA A 6 -29.41 -2.85 -4.65
C ALA A 6 -28.74 -4.21 -4.90
N ALA A 7 -28.66 -4.63 -6.15
CA ALA A 7 -27.91 -5.83 -6.51
C ALA A 7 -26.49 -5.70 -5.95
N ALA A 8 -25.98 -6.77 -5.34
CA ALA A 8 -24.61 -6.78 -4.84
C ALA A 8 -23.66 -6.48 -6.00
N VAL A 9 -22.77 -5.50 -5.82
CA VAL A 9 -21.80 -5.09 -6.85
C VAL A 9 -20.87 -6.27 -7.15
N GLY A 10 -20.90 -6.75 -8.39
CA GLY A 10 -20.08 -7.88 -8.85
C GLY A 10 -18.65 -7.47 -9.18
N LEU A 11 -17.77 -8.45 -9.38
CA LEU A 11 -16.40 -8.17 -9.84
C LEU A 11 -16.38 -7.47 -11.20
N GLU A 12 -17.29 -7.88 -12.08
CA GLU A 12 -17.51 -7.34 -13.43
C GLU A 12 -17.95 -5.88 -13.44
N ASP A 13 -18.57 -5.41 -12.36
CA ASP A 13 -18.90 -4.00 -12.18
C ASP A 13 -17.66 -3.23 -11.72
N CYS A 14 -16.86 -3.81 -10.83
CA CYS A 14 -15.70 -3.18 -10.20
C CYS A 14 -14.45 -3.10 -11.08
N ILE A 15 -14.29 -3.98 -12.07
CA ILE A 15 -13.07 -4.10 -12.89
C ILE A 15 -13.43 -4.16 -14.37
N ASP A 16 -12.62 -3.54 -15.23
CA ASP A 16 -12.70 -3.78 -16.68
C ASP A 16 -12.16 -5.18 -17.05
N LEU A 17 -12.97 -6.21 -16.82
CA LEU A 17 -12.61 -7.61 -17.06
C LEU A 17 -12.39 -7.95 -18.54
N ARG A 18 -12.74 -7.06 -19.46
CA ARG A 18 -12.42 -7.20 -20.88
C ARG A 18 -10.97 -6.82 -21.15
N ARG A 19 -10.49 -5.76 -20.50
CA ARG A 19 -9.09 -5.32 -20.56
C ARG A 19 -8.19 -6.17 -19.65
N TYR A 20 -8.72 -6.58 -18.51
CA TYR A 20 -8.00 -7.30 -17.47
C TYR A 20 -8.74 -8.59 -17.09
N PRO A 21 -8.57 -9.69 -17.86
CA PRO A 21 -9.32 -10.93 -17.66
C PRO A 21 -8.83 -11.74 -16.44
N ILE A 22 -8.87 -11.14 -15.26
CA ILE A 22 -8.37 -11.74 -14.02
C ILE A 22 -9.19 -12.96 -13.54
N HIS A 23 -10.38 -13.16 -14.10
CA HIS A 23 -11.27 -14.31 -13.87
C HIS A 23 -10.93 -15.50 -14.78
N ARG A 24 -9.99 -15.34 -15.73
CA ARG A 24 -9.60 -16.35 -16.73
C ARG A 24 -8.08 -16.49 -16.78
N LEU A 25 -7.44 -16.61 -15.61
CA LEU A 25 -5.98 -16.68 -15.50
C LEU A 25 -5.37 -17.89 -16.21
N GLU A 26 -6.09 -18.99 -16.35
CA GLU A 26 -5.64 -20.20 -17.04
C GLU A 26 -5.69 -20.07 -18.58
N GLU A 27 -6.40 -19.07 -19.10
CA GLU A 27 -6.52 -18.81 -20.53
C GLU A 27 -5.33 -17.99 -21.05
N ALA A 28 -5.14 -17.98 -22.38
CA ALA A 28 -4.02 -17.30 -23.02
C ALA A 28 -3.98 -15.79 -22.70
N GLU A 29 -5.13 -15.13 -22.65
CA GLU A 29 -5.25 -13.72 -22.32
C GLU A 29 -4.91 -13.43 -20.85
N GLY A 30 -5.29 -14.32 -19.93
CA GLY A 30 -4.92 -14.23 -18.52
C GLY A 30 -3.43 -14.42 -18.28
N GLN A 31 -2.82 -15.42 -18.92
CA GLN A 31 -1.37 -15.63 -18.87
C GLN A 31 -0.60 -14.45 -19.48
N ALA A 32 -1.07 -13.91 -20.61
CA ALA A 32 -0.45 -12.74 -21.22
C ALA A 32 -0.50 -11.50 -20.31
N LEU A 33 -1.59 -11.32 -19.55
CA LEU A 33 -1.70 -10.27 -18.55
C LEU A 33 -0.69 -10.45 -17.42
N ILE A 34 -0.59 -11.66 -16.84
CA ILE A 34 0.37 -11.99 -15.78
C ILE A 34 1.80 -11.71 -16.26
N ASP A 35 2.15 -12.18 -17.46
CA ASP A 35 3.48 -11.97 -18.04
C ASP A 35 3.79 -10.49 -18.28
N ALA A 36 2.80 -9.70 -18.71
CA ALA A 36 2.94 -8.26 -18.87
C ALA A 36 3.20 -7.55 -17.54
N CYS A 37 2.50 -7.93 -16.47
CA CYS A 37 2.75 -7.40 -15.12
C CYS A 37 4.12 -7.82 -14.59
N ARG A 38 4.50 -9.10 -14.74
CA ARG A 38 5.80 -9.60 -14.30
C ARG A 38 6.98 -8.95 -15.03
N ARG A 39 6.84 -8.69 -16.34
CA ARG A 39 7.85 -7.91 -17.09
C ARG A 39 8.02 -6.50 -16.51
N GLN A 40 6.92 -5.78 -16.26
CA GLN A 40 6.98 -4.47 -15.62
C GLN A 40 7.62 -4.53 -14.23
N LEU A 41 7.29 -5.54 -13.40
CA LEU A 41 7.94 -5.72 -12.10
C LEU A 41 9.44 -6.00 -12.23
N ALA A 42 9.86 -6.80 -13.20
CA ALA A 42 11.27 -7.13 -13.42
C ALA A 42 12.08 -5.93 -13.94
N GLU A 43 11.53 -5.17 -14.88
CA GLU A 43 12.20 -4.02 -15.50
C GLU A 43 12.18 -2.78 -14.59
N ASP A 44 11.02 -2.51 -13.99
CA ASP A 44 10.72 -1.24 -13.35
C ASP A 44 10.46 -1.37 -11.86
N GLY A 45 10.41 -2.57 -11.28
CA GLY A 45 10.07 -2.77 -9.88
C GLY A 45 8.59 -2.48 -9.54
N CYS A 46 7.79 -2.11 -10.53
CA CYS A 46 6.40 -1.68 -10.39
C CYS A 46 5.59 -2.02 -11.66
N ALA A 47 4.45 -2.70 -11.49
CA ALA A 47 3.44 -2.88 -12.52
C ALA A 47 2.26 -1.92 -12.28
N VAL A 48 1.78 -1.30 -13.36
CA VAL A 48 0.61 -0.41 -13.32
C VAL A 48 -0.44 -0.87 -14.33
N LEU A 49 -1.65 -1.12 -13.83
CA LEU A 49 -2.82 -1.44 -14.65
C LEU A 49 -3.70 -0.19 -14.69
N LYS A 50 -3.63 0.52 -15.82
CA LYS A 50 -4.36 1.77 -16.06
C LYS A 50 -5.85 1.51 -16.28
N ASP A 51 -6.70 2.35 -15.69
CA ASP A 51 -8.15 2.24 -15.81
C ASP A 51 -8.66 0.84 -15.39
N PHE A 52 -8.05 0.26 -14.35
CA PHE A 52 -8.41 -1.06 -13.86
C PHE A 52 -9.86 -1.08 -13.36
N VAL A 53 -10.26 -0.03 -12.65
CA VAL A 53 -11.67 0.25 -12.33
C VAL A 53 -12.33 1.00 -13.49
N PRO A 54 -13.51 0.56 -13.97
CA PRO A 54 -14.15 1.18 -15.11
C PRO A 54 -14.65 2.59 -14.78
N PRO A 55 -14.71 3.51 -15.77
CA PRO A 55 -15.15 4.89 -15.57
C PRO A 55 -16.52 5.05 -14.88
N SER A 56 -17.43 4.09 -15.08
CA SER A 56 -18.75 4.06 -14.45
C SER A 56 -18.69 3.96 -12.93
N MET A 57 -17.63 3.35 -12.37
CA MET A 57 -17.49 3.13 -10.93
C MET A 57 -16.58 4.15 -10.23
N LEU A 58 -15.81 4.95 -10.97
CA LEU A 58 -14.83 5.88 -10.38
C LEU A 58 -15.46 6.88 -9.40
N LYS A 59 -16.66 7.41 -9.71
CA LYS A 59 -17.36 8.33 -8.81
C LYS A 59 -17.77 7.67 -7.50
N GLN A 60 -18.21 6.41 -7.56
CA GLN A 60 -18.58 5.65 -6.36
C GLN A 60 -17.33 5.32 -5.54
N LEU A 61 -16.26 4.86 -6.18
CA LEU A 61 -14.98 4.55 -5.56
C LEU A 61 -14.39 5.77 -4.82
N GLU A 62 -14.41 6.94 -5.46
CA GLU A 62 -13.94 8.18 -4.82
C GLU A 62 -14.82 8.57 -3.63
N ALA A 63 -16.14 8.49 -3.78
CA ALA A 63 -17.09 8.82 -2.71
C ALA A 63 -16.94 7.89 -1.48
N GLU A 64 -16.60 6.62 -1.68
CA GLU A 64 -16.30 5.69 -0.59
C GLU A 64 -15.13 6.19 0.26
N THR A 65 -13.99 6.49 -0.36
CA THR A 65 -12.80 6.92 0.40
C THR A 65 -12.93 8.34 0.94
N GLU A 66 -13.68 9.21 0.28
CA GLU A 66 -14.04 10.53 0.80
C GLU A 66 -14.88 10.45 2.09
N ARG A 67 -15.88 9.55 2.16
CA ARG A 67 -16.65 9.34 3.39
C ARG A 67 -15.80 8.75 4.53
N LEU A 68 -14.77 7.98 4.17
CA LEU A 68 -13.87 7.34 5.14
C LEU A 68 -12.78 8.29 5.66
N SER A 69 -12.36 9.29 4.88
CA SER A 69 -11.20 10.13 5.20
C SER A 69 -11.26 10.85 6.56
N PRO A 70 -12.43 11.26 7.09
CA PRO A 70 -12.52 11.84 8.44
C PRO A 70 -12.11 10.90 9.57
N TYR A 71 -12.11 9.57 9.34
CA TYR A 71 -11.68 8.57 10.31
C TYR A 71 -10.16 8.30 10.28
N ALA A 72 -9.42 8.98 9.40
CA ALA A 72 -7.99 8.77 9.28
C ALA A 72 -7.27 9.25 10.54
N HIS A 73 -6.45 8.38 11.13
CA HIS A 73 -5.49 8.81 12.14
C HIS A 73 -4.31 9.47 11.44
N ILE A 74 -4.18 10.79 11.57
CA ILE A 74 -3.06 11.55 11.02
C ILE A 74 -1.85 11.32 11.90
N ASN A 75 -0.78 10.79 11.30
CA ASN A 75 0.50 10.69 11.97
C ASN A 75 1.28 11.99 11.73
N GLU A 76 1.81 12.58 12.79
CA GLU A 76 2.73 13.72 12.71
C GLU A 76 4.00 13.34 13.45
N THR A 77 4.93 12.76 12.70
CA THR A 77 6.20 12.21 13.21
C THR A 77 7.29 12.41 12.19
N GLU A 78 8.55 12.28 12.58
CA GLU A 78 9.67 12.19 11.65
C GLU A 78 10.08 10.72 11.44
N THR A 79 10.50 10.38 10.23
CA THR A 79 11.08 9.06 9.92
C THR A 79 12.26 9.19 8.98
N ASN A 80 13.18 8.22 9.03
CA ASN A 80 14.19 8.02 8.00
C ASN A 80 13.76 6.91 7.03
N PRO A 81 14.46 6.72 5.89
CA PRO A 81 14.06 5.73 4.91
C PRO A 81 13.94 4.28 5.40
N TYR A 82 14.58 3.96 6.53
CA TYR A 82 14.64 2.63 7.11
C TYR A 82 13.69 2.46 8.31
N ASN A 83 12.88 3.47 8.64
CA ASN A 83 11.99 3.49 9.81
C ASN A 83 12.73 3.11 11.11
N SER A 84 13.97 3.58 11.26
CA SER A 84 14.84 3.27 12.40
C SER A 84 15.01 4.48 13.34
N ALA A 85 15.59 4.28 14.52
CA ALA A 85 15.92 5.37 15.45
C ALA A 85 17.15 6.21 15.03
N GLY A 86 17.76 5.89 13.88
CA GLY A 86 19.07 6.42 13.48
C GLY A 86 20.23 5.65 14.10
N ASP A 87 21.44 6.08 13.79
CA ASP A 87 22.70 5.47 14.22
C ASP A 87 23.73 6.56 14.55
N PRO A 88 24.01 6.82 15.84
CA PRO A 88 24.92 7.89 16.26
C PRO A 88 26.39 7.60 15.90
N SER A 89 26.72 6.39 15.47
CA SER A 89 28.07 6.06 14.98
C SER A 89 28.31 6.49 13.52
N LEU A 90 27.25 6.87 12.82
CA LEU A 90 27.29 7.28 11.41
C LEU A 90 27.18 8.81 11.27
N PRO A 91 27.68 9.40 10.17
CA PRO A 91 27.54 10.83 9.90
C PRO A 91 26.07 11.30 9.83
N PRO A 92 25.78 12.58 10.07
CA PRO A 92 24.43 13.15 9.90
C PRO A 92 23.84 12.98 8.49
N GLU A 93 24.70 12.97 7.48
CA GLU A 93 24.32 12.83 6.07
C GLU A 93 23.94 11.39 5.70
N HIS A 94 24.33 10.41 6.53
CA HIS A 94 24.04 9.01 6.27
C HIS A 94 22.52 8.78 6.20
N PRO A 95 21.97 8.00 5.26
CA PRO A 95 20.53 7.82 5.10
C PRO A 95 19.76 7.43 6.37
N LYS A 96 20.35 6.64 7.27
CA LYS A 96 19.74 6.29 8.57
C LYS A 96 19.55 7.49 9.50
N ASN A 97 20.31 8.56 9.33
CA ASN A 97 20.28 9.77 10.15
C ASN A 97 19.57 10.94 9.48
N ARG A 98 19.01 10.72 8.28
CA ARG A 98 18.25 11.71 7.51
C ARG A 98 16.77 11.50 7.75
N PHE A 99 16.19 12.36 8.56
CA PHE A 99 14.76 12.33 8.91
C PHE A 99 13.98 13.34 8.08
N ASP A 100 12.72 13.00 7.80
CA ASP A 100 11.76 13.84 7.08
C ASP A 100 10.35 13.64 7.66
N ASP A 101 9.49 14.63 7.43
CA ASP A 101 8.16 14.73 7.98
C ASP A 101 7.24 13.64 7.41
N ARG A 102 6.86 12.67 8.24
CA ARG A 102 5.79 11.71 7.94
C ARG A 102 4.48 12.24 8.47
N THR A 103 3.68 12.77 7.54
CA THR A 103 2.47 13.53 7.86
C THR A 103 1.19 12.91 7.28
N ASN A 104 1.26 11.62 6.94
CA ASN A 104 0.18 10.90 6.30
C ASN A 104 -0.79 10.24 7.29
N GLY A 105 -2.05 10.17 6.88
CA GLY A 105 -3.12 9.53 7.63
C GLY A 105 -3.46 8.13 7.14
N PHE A 106 -3.99 7.30 8.04
CA PHE A 106 -4.59 6.02 7.67
C PHE A 106 -5.97 5.84 8.28
N VAL A 107 -6.94 5.47 7.45
CA VAL A 107 -8.19 4.84 7.88
C VAL A 107 -7.92 3.36 8.04
N ALA A 108 -8.18 2.82 9.23
CA ALA A 108 -8.03 1.40 9.55
C ALA A 108 -9.13 0.55 8.90
N GLY A 109 -8.81 -0.71 8.62
CA GLY A 109 -9.69 -1.61 7.87
C GLY A 109 -11.01 -1.97 8.54
N ASP A 110 -11.05 -2.03 9.86
CA ASP A 110 -12.28 -2.20 10.65
C ASP A 110 -13.28 -1.02 10.51
N ARG A 111 -12.88 0.09 9.87
CA ARG A 111 -13.78 1.19 9.49
C ARG A 111 -14.33 1.06 8.09
N ILE A 112 -13.85 0.11 7.29
CA ILE A 112 -14.22 -0.09 5.89
C ILE A 112 -15.29 -1.18 5.81
N ALA A 113 -16.51 -0.79 5.43
CA ALA A 113 -17.65 -1.69 5.37
C ALA A 113 -17.50 -2.76 4.28
N SER A 114 -18.14 -3.92 4.50
CA SER A 114 -18.10 -5.11 3.64
C SER A 114 -18.65 -4.89 2.23
N ASP A 115 -19.50 -3.89 2.06
CA ASP A 115 -20.20 -3.55 0.82
C ASP A 115 -19.48 -2.50 -0.05
N THR A 116 -18.31 -2.02 0.39
CA THR A 116 -17.49 -1.09 -0.40
C THR A 116 -16.80 -1.81 -1.55
N ILE A 117 -16.62 -1.12 -2.69
CA ILE A 117 -15.88 -1.64 -3.86
C ILE A 117 -14.53 -2.21 -3.44
N ILE A 118 -13.79 -1.46 -2.62
CA ILE A 118 -12.43 -1.81 -2.20
C ILE A 118 -12.41 -3.07 -1.33
N ARG A 119 -13.45 -3.31 -0.52
CA ARG A 119 -13.56 -4.49 0.34
C ARG A 119 -14.04 -5.71 -0.46
N THR A 120 -14.97 -5.52 -1.39
CA THR A 120 -15.36 -6.54 -2.37
C THR A 120 -14.14 -7.03 -3.16
N LEU A 121 -13.33 -6.11 -3.69
CA LEU A 121 -12.09 -6.46 -4.39
C LEU A 121 -11.10 -7.20 -3.50
N TYR A 122 -10.87 -6.72 -2.27
CA TYR A 122 -9.92 -7.32 -1.33
C TYR A 122 -10.21 -8.79 -1.04
N HIS A 123 -11.49 -9.15 -0.90
CA HIS A 123 -11.88 -10.53 -0.62
C HIS A 123 -12.07 -11.39 -1.87
N HIS A 124 -12.13 -10.80 -3.07
CA HIS A 124 -12.49 -11.53 -4.26
C HIS A 124 -11.42 -12.57 -4.63
N PRO A 125 -11.79 -13.86 -4.81
CA PRO A 125 -10.84 -14.93 -5.10
C PRO A 125 -10.02 -14.67 -6.37
N ASP A 126 -10.66 -14.24 -7.46
CA ASP A 126 -9.95 -13.93 -8.72
C ASP A 126 -8.94 -12.78 -8.57
N PHE A 127 -9.25 -11.77 -7.74
CA PHE A 127 -8.33 -10.67 -7.49
C PHE A 127 -7.11 -11.15 -6.70
N LYS A 128 -7.32 -11.97 -5.66
CA LYS A 128 -6.23 -12.59 -4.89
C LYS A 128 -5.38 -13.52 -5.75
N ALA A 129 -6.01 -14.39 -6.52
CA ALA A 129 -5.33 -15.31 -7.44
C ALA A 129 -4.51 -14.54 -8.48
N PHE A 130 -5.04 -13.44 -9.01
CA PHE A 130 -4.32 -12.57 -9.93
C PHE A 130 -3.10 -11.93 -9.27
N VAL A 131 -3.25 -11.35 -8.07
CA VAL A 131 -2.12 -10.76 -7.35
C VAL A 131 -1.06 -11.82 -7.05
N ALA A 132 -1.44 -12.99 -6.53
CA ALA A 132 -0.54 -14.11 -6.25
C ALA A 132 0.26 -14.51 -7.50
N ALA A 133 -0.44 -14.70 -8.62
CA ALA A 133 0.19 -15.00 -9.90
C ALA A 133 1.16 -13.88 -10.33
N VAL A 134 0.78 -12.61 -10.23
CA VAL A 134 1.66 -11.48 -10.61
C VAL A 134 2.92 -11.44 -9.75
N VAL A 135 2.82 -11.62 -8.43
CA VAL A 135 3.97 -11.55 -7.51
C VAL A 135 4.80 -12.85 -7.48
N GLY A 136 4.34 -13.90 -8.15
CA GLY A 136 5.07 -15.17 -8.26
C GLY A 136 4.88 -16.10 -7.06
N GLU A 137 3.82 -15.91 -6.27
CA GLU A 137 3.49 -16.75 -5.13
C GLU A 137 2.41 -17.77 -5.51
N PRO A 138 2.46 -19.01 -4.99
CA PRO A 138 1.42 -20.02 -5.24
C PRO A 138 0.07 -19.62 -4.63
N GLU A 139 0.10 -18.92 -3.50
CA GLU A 139 -1.05 -18.38 -2.80
C GLU A 139 -0.63 -17.11 -2.03
N ILE A 140 -1.59 -16.24 -1.75
CA ILE A 140 -1.44 -15.13 -0.81
C ILE A 140 -2.65 -15.11 0.13
N HIS A 141 -2.44 -14.60 1.33
CA HIS A 141 -3.46 -14.53 2.37
C HIS A 141 -3.72 -13.08 2.76
N GLU A 142 -4.97 -12.73 2.99
CA GLU A 142 -5.35 -11.47 3.63
C GLU A 142 -4.70 -11.39 5.02
N PHE A 143 -4.31 -10.19 5.45
CA PHE A 143 -3.86 -10.01 6.83
C PHE A 143 -5.02 -10.33 7.78
N ALA A 144 -4.70 -11.03 8.88
CA ALA A 144 -5.67 -11.26 9.96
C ALA A 144 -5.76 -10.07 10.92
N ASP A 145 -4.92 -9.04 10.75
CA ASP A 145 -4.98 -7.78 11.50
C ASP A 145 -6.21 -6.95 11.06
N PRO A 146 -7.21 -6.75 11.94
CA PRO A 146 -8.42 -6.02 11.58
C PRO A 146 -8.20 -4.53 11.33
N LEU A 147 -7.04 -3.98 11.69
CA LEU A 147 -6.71 -2.58 11.42
C LEU A 147 -5.90 -2.42 10.13
N ALA A 148 -5.04 -3.38 9.83
CA ALA A 148 -4.04 -3.28 8.76
C ALA A 148 -4.36 -4.08 7.48
N ASP A 149 -5.48 -4.81 7.43
CA ASP A 149 -5.87 -5.64 6.28
C ASP A 149 -6.09 -4.86 4.98
N LEU A 150 -6.88 -3.79 5.04
CA LEU A 150 -7.20 -2.89 3.96
C LEU A 150 -7.23 -1.50 4.53
N VAL A 151 -6.37 -0.61 4.04
CA VAL A 151 -6.25 0.74 4.61
C VAL A 151 -6.43 1.81 3.55
N VAL A 152 -7.01 2.94 3.94
CA VAL A 152 -7.04 4.14 3.11
C VAL A 152 -5.97 5.09 3.62
N ASN A 153 -4.92 5.30 2.84
CA ASN A 153 -3.97 6.37 3.07
C ASN A 153 -4.58 7.70 2.62
N VAL A 154 -4.56 8.69 3.52
CA VAL A 154 -5.09 10.03 3.31
C VAL A 154 -3.96 11.04 3.43
N LEU A 155 -3.80 11.87 2.41
CA LEU A 155 -2.87 13.01 2.40
C LEU A 155 -3.65 14.29 2.12
N LYS A 156 -3.70 15.16 3.12
CA LYS A 156 -4.29 16.51 3.01
C LYS A 156 -3.29 17.50 2.44
N GLU A 157 -3.73 18.72 2.14
CA GLU A 157 -2.85 19.81 1.71
C GLU A 157 -1.59 19.94 2.59
N GLY A 158 -0.43 20.06 1.94
CA GLY A 158 0.89 20.16 2.57
C GLY A 158 1.42 18.85 3.17
N ARG A 159 0.63 17.78 3.22
CA ARG A 159 1.01 16.49 3.81
C ARG A 159 1.73 15.60 2.79
N GLN A 160 2.64 14.75 3.27
CA GLN A 160 3.45 13.85 2.45
C GLN A 160 3.64 12.47 3.11
N HIS A 161 4.12 11.51 2.31
CA HIS A 161 4.73 10.28 2.81
C HIS A 161 6.20 10.29 2.38
N PRO A 162 7.15 10.56 3.29
CA PRO A 162 8.55 10.81 2.91
C PRO A 162 9.22 9.56 2.35
N TRP A 163 10.46 9.71 1.90
CA TRP A 163 11.28 8.60 1.42
C TRP A 163 11.33 7.46 2.43
N HIS A 164 10.92 6.27 2.01
CA HIS A 164 10.96 5.05 2.82
C HIS A 164 11.09 3.79 1.97
N PHE A 165 11.44 2.71 2.65
CA PHE A 165 11.21 1.35 2.19
C PHE A 165 10.08 0.71 3.01
N ASP A 166 9.36 -0.20 2.36
CA ASP A 166 8.37 -1.02 3.06
C ASP A 166 8.98 -2.21 3.76
N SER A 167 8.28 -2.69 4.78
CA SER A 167 8.55 -3.97 5.43
C SER A 167 8.00 -5.16 4.66
N ASN A 168 6.90 -4.95 3.93
CA ASN A 168 6.17 -5.98 3.20
C ASN A 168 6.91 -6.37 1.93
N ASP A 169 6.79 -7.63 1.51
CA ASP A 169 7.47 -8.14 0.32
C ASP A 169 6.99 -7.47 -0.96
N PHE A 170 5.68 -7.21 -1.05
CA PHE A 170 5.05 -6.48 -2.12
C PHE A 170 3.92 -5.60 -1.58
N ILE A 171 3.54 -4.59 -2.36
CA ILE A 171 2.42 -3.70 -2.09
C ILE A 171 1.47 -3.76 -3.27
N VAL A 172 0.18 -3.88 -2.96
CA VAL A 172 -0.91 -3.69 -3.91
C VAL A 172 -1.67 -2.44 -3.47
N SER A 173 -1.78 -1.46 -4.36
CA SER A 173 -2.46 -0.21 -4.03
C SER A 173 -3.24 0.36 -5.20
N MET A 174 -4.28 1.13 -4.90
CA MET A 174 -5.12 1.79 -5.88
C MET A 174 -5.34 3.25 -5.48
N GLN A 175 -5.03 4.18 -6.37
CA GLN A 175 -5.40 5.57 -6.14
C GLN A 175 -6.91 5.70 -6.34
N THR A 176 -7.60 6.32 -5.38
CA THR A 176 -9.07 6.49 -5.43
C THR A 176 -9.47 7.97 -5.49
N ARG A 177 -8.57 8.87 -5.09
CA ARG A 177 -8.75 10.32 -5.18
C ARG A 177 -7.43 10.99 -5.57
N LYS A 178 -7.46 11.78 -6.66
CA LYS A 178 -6.30 12.53 -7.16
C LYS A 178 -6.32 13.96 -6.60
N PRO A 179 -5.21 14.45 -6.03
CA PRO A 179 -5.13 15.84 -5.56
C PRO A 179 -5.08 16.82 -6.76
N LEU A 180 -5.14 18.13 -6.49
CA LEU A 180 -5.02 19.15 -7.55
C LEU A 180 -3.59 19.29 -8.07
N GLY A 181 -2.61 19.23 -7.17
CA GLY A 181 -1.19 19.19 -7.47
C GLY A 181 -0.42 18.37 -6.44
N GLY A 182 0.86 18.15 -6.70
CA GLY A 182 1.70 17.33 -5.84
C GLY A 182 1.14 15.91 -5.63
N GLY A 183 1.40 15.30 -4.46
CA GLY A 183 0.95 13.93 -4.17
C GLY A 183 1.51 12.88 -5.14
N ILE A 184 2.67 13.15 -5.74
CA ILE A 184 3.26 12.37 -6.81
C ILE A 184 4.03 11.20 -6.22
N PHE A 185 3.77 10.00 -6.73
CA PHE A 185 4.54 8.82 -6.36
C PHE A 185 5.87 8.82 -7.11
N GLN A 186 6.98 8.84 -6.35
CA GLN A 186 8.33 8.82 -6.88
C GLN A 186 9.10 7.67 -6.24
N TYR A 187 9.91 6.97 -7.03
CA TYR A 187 10.64 5.82 -6.53
C TYR A 187 11.92 5.53 -7.32
N ALA A 188 12.90 4.95 -6.64
CA ALA A 188 14.11 4.35 -7.21
C ALA A 188 13.97 2.83 -7.16
N PRO A 189 13.68 2.17 -8.29
CA PRO A 189 13.42 0.74 -8.30
C PRO A 189 14.68 -0.06 -8.00
N ASN A 190 14.53 -1.13 -7.21
CA ASN A 190 15.58 -2.11 -6.94
C ASN A 190 16.92 -1.49 -6.49
N ILE A 191 16.88 -0.32 -5.85
CA ILE A 191 18.08 0.39 -5.40
C ILE A 191 18.86 -0.41 -4.36
N ARG A 192 18.17 -1.30 -3.62
CA ARG A 192 18.76 -2.25 -2.68
C ARG A 192 18.30 -3.69 -2.94
N GLY A 193 19.05 -4.65 -2.43
CA GLY A 193 18.71 -6.07 -2.56
C GLY A 193 19.70 -6.99 -1.87
N ALA A 194 19.86 -8.21 -2.40
CA ALA A 194 20.76 -9.22 -1.81
C ALA A 194 22.22 -8.76 -1.69
N ALA A 195 22.64 -7.81 -2.54
CA ALA A 195 23.99 -7.22 -2.49
C ALA A 195 24.19 -6.20 -1.36
N GLY A 196 23.10 -5.75 -0.72
CA GLY A 196 23.14 -4.78 0.39
C GLY A 196 22.19 -3.60 0.21
N GLU A 197 22.29 -2.66 1.14
CA GLU A 197 21.37 -1.51 1.30
C GLU A 197 21.62 -0.36 0.31
N ASN A 198 22.79 -0.32 -0.34
CA ASN A 198 23.19 0.77 -1.25
C ASN A 198 23.02 2.18 -0.62
N PHE A 199 23.57 2.38 0.58
CA PHE A 199 23.47 3.66 1.30
C PHE A 199 23.96 4.85 0.48
N GLU A 200 25.01 4.68 -0.33
CA GLU A 200 25.53 5.76 -1.18
C GLU A 200 24.51 6.21 -2.24
N GLY A 201 23.85 5.26 -2.93
CA GLY A 201 22.80 5.58 -3.89
C GLY A 201 21.58 6.23 -3.24
N VAL A 202 21.19 5.73 -2.07
CA VAL A 202 20.10 6.35 -1.27
C VAL A 202 20.49 7.77 -0.87
N GLN A 203 21.72 7.98 -0.39
CA GLN A 203 22.18 9.31 0.02
C GLN A 203 22.13 10.30 -1.14
N ARG A 204 22.60 9.92 -2.34
CA ARG A 204 22.49 10.79 -3.53
C ARG A 204 21.06 11.25 -3.81
N ILE A 205 20.08 10.35 -3.68
CA ILE A 205 18.66 10.72 -3.84
C ILE A 205 18.21 11.69 -2.77
N LEU A 206 18.60 11.46 -1.51
CA LEU A 206 18.29 12.36 -0.39
C LEU A 206 18.98 13.72 -0.51
N ASP A 207 20.09 13.79 -1.26
CA ASP A 207 20.83 15.01 -1.58
C ASP A 207 20.29 15.71 -2.85
N GLY A 208 19.27 15.15 -3.50
CA GLY A 208 18.56 15.75 -4.64
C GLY A 208 18.97 15.25 -6.02
N ASP A 209 19.85 14.24 -6.11
CA ASP A 209 20.09 13.55 -7.38
C ASP A 209 18.93 12.62 -7.72
N HIS A 210 18.04 13.14 -8.57
CA HIS A 210 16.83 12.44 -8.99
C HIS A 210 17.00 11.71 -10.33
N SER A 211 18.21 11.57 -10.86
CA SER A 211 18.48 10.95 -12.17
C SER A 211 18.02 9.49 -12.27
N ALA A 212 18.02 8.77 -11.14
CA ALA A 212 17.58 7.38 -11.03
C ALA A 212 16.08 7.24 -10.66
N LEU A 213 15.35 8.35 -10.45
CA LEU A 213 13.96 8.28 -10.04
C LEU A 213 13.03 8.04 -11.22
N LYS A 214 12.10 7.12 -11.01
CA LYS A 214 10.87 7.00 -11.80
C LYS A 214 9.75 7.77 -11.10
N THR A 215 8.89 8.40 -11.90
CA THR A 215 7.71 9.13 -11.44
C THR A 215 6.48 8.48 -12.04
N LEU A 216 5.50 8.14 -11.20
CA LEU A 216 4.22 7.57 -11.64
C LEU A 216 3.10 8.57 -11.40
N GLU A 217 2.52 9.02 -12.50
CA GLU A 217 1.22 9.68 -12.48
C GLU A 217 0.13 8.62 -12.47
N LEU A 218 -0.45 8.40 -11.29
CA LEU A 218 -1.59 7.52 -11.10
C LEU A 218 -2.89 8.32 -11.23
N SER A 219 -3.88 7.68 -11.85
CA SER A 219 -5.27 8.16 -11.96
C SER A 219 -6.16 7.37 -10.99
N PRO A 220 -7.29 7.94 -10.56
CA PRO A 220 -8.29 7.19 -9.80
C PRO A 220 -8.67 5.90 -10.54
N GLY A 221 -8.63 4.77 -9.84
CA GLY A 221 -8.92 3.44 -10.40
C GLY A 221 -7.73 2.70 -11.01
N ASP A 222 -6.54 3.32 -11.10
CA ASP A 222 -5.33 2.60 -11.49
C ASP A 222 -4.90 1.65 -10.37
N LEU A 223 -4.60 0.39 -10.73
CA LEU A 223 -4.01 -0.58 -9.82
C LEU A 223 -2.48 -0.56 -9.96
N GLN A 224 -1.79 -0.49 -8.83
CA GLN A 224 -0.34 -0.51 -8.73
C GLN A 224 0.10 -1.73 -7.91
N ILE A 225 1.06 -2.50 -8.42
CA ILE A 225 1.72 -3.59 -7.70
C ILE A 225 3.22 -3.32 -7.76
N PHE A 226 3.92 -3.26 -6.61
CA PHE A 226 5.36 -2.98 -6.60
C PHE A 226 6.09 -3.59 -5.40
N PHE A 227 7.41 -3.75 -5.53
CA PHE A 227 8.28 -4.29 -4.47
C PHE A 227 8.88 -3.16 -3.62
N GLY A 228 8.08 -2.63 -2.68
CA GLY A 228 8.46 -1.53 -1.79
C GLY A 228 9.62 -1.85 -0.84
N ARG A 229 9.89 -3.15 -0.58
CA ARG A 229 11.06 -3.58 0.18
C ARG A 229 12.37 -3.25 -0.52
N ASN A 230 12.43 -3.30 -1.85
CA ASN A 230 13.65 -3.08 -2.63
C ASN A 230 13.74 -1.69 -3.27
N SER A 231 12.63 -0.96 -3.26
CA SER A 231 12.49 0.32 -3.95
C SER A 231 12.31 1.45 -2.95
N LEU A 232 13.25 2.41 -2.96
CA LEU A 232 13.10 3.63 -2.16
C LEU A 232 11.99 4.45 -2.78
N HIS A 233 10.97 4.83 -2.03
CA HIS A 233 9.82 5.53 -2.60
C HIS A 233 9.23 6.57 -1.65
N ARG A 234 8.51 7.54 -2.23
CA ARG A 234 7.80 8.59 -1.50
C ARG A 234 6.52 9.00 -2.23
N VAL A 235 5.69 9.74 -1.52
CA VAL A 235 4.63 10.56 -2.08
C VAL A 235 4.93 12.02 -1.76
N SER A 236 5.14 12.85 -2.78
CA SER A 236 5.44 14.27 -2.60
C SER A 236 4.32 14.99 -1.83
N PRO A 237 4.59 16.17 -1.23
CA PRO A 237 3.56 16.98 -0.60
C PRO A 237 2.36 17.22 -1.53
N VAL A 238 1.15 17.14 -0.99
CA VAL A 238 -0.09 17.46 -1.72
C VAL A 238 -0.27 18.97 -1.82
N GLU A 239 -0.61 19.46 -3.01
CA GLU A 239 -0.87 20.87 -3.28
C GLU A 239 -2.37 21.11 -3.52
N GLY A 240 -2.91 22.08 -2.79
CA GLY A 240 -4.31 22.46 -2.83
C GLY A 240 -5.22 21.63 -1.92
N PRO A 241 -6.50 22.03 -1.80
CA PRO A 241 -7.40 21.53 -0.76
C PRO A 241 -7.97 20.13 -1.01
N ARG A 242 -7.74 19.55 -2.20
CA ARG A 242 -8.25 18.21 -2.53
C ARG A 242 -7.29 17.15 -2.00
N GLU A 243 -7.78 16.33 -1.08
CA GLU A 243 -6.98 15.26 -0.48
C GLU A 243 -6.63 14.18 -1.52
N ARG A 244 -5.45 13.58 -1.38
CA ARG A 244 -5.05 12.37 -2.11
C ARG A 244 -5.43 11.15 -1.29
N HIS A 245 -6.17 10.22 -1.90
CA HIS A 245 -6.52 8.94 -1.29
C HIS A 245 -5.92 7.77 -2.08
N THR A 246 -5.30 6.85 -1.36
CA THR A 246 -4.80 5.58 -1.91
C THR A 246 -5.23 4.45 -0.99
N VAL A 247 -5.87 3.45 -1.56
CA VAL A 247 -6.18 2.20 -0.88
C VAL A 247 -4.97 1.29 -0.98
N ILE A 248 -4.63 0.60 0.11
CA ILE A 248 -3.56 -0.41 0.15
C ILE A 248 -4.19 -1.72 0.60
N PHE A 249 -4.05 -2.74 -0.23
CA PHE A 249 -4.54 -4.10 0.00
C PHE A 249 -3.39 -4.92 0.60
N ALA A 250 -3.48 -5.27 1.89
CA ALA A 250 -2.41 -6.00 2.56
C ALA A 250 -2.60 -7.51 2.42
N TYR A 251 -1.62 -8.16 1.80
CA TYR A 251 -1.54 -9.60 1.70
C TYR A 251 -0.20 -10.10 2.26
N ALA A 252 -0.22 -11.30 2.82
CA ALA A 252 0.92 -12.03 3.36
C ALA A 252 1.13 -13.34 2.60
N ARG A 253 2.35 -13.88 2.65
CA ARG A 253 2.67 -15.23 2.14
C ARG A 253 2.08 -16.34 2.99
N GLU A 254 1.92 -16.07 4.29
CA GLU A 254 1.43 -17.02 5.28
C GLU A 254 0.12 -16.51 5.89
N PRO A 255 -0.82 -17.41 6.22
CA PRO A 255 -2.08 -17.02 6.82
C PRO A 255 -1.89 -16.53 8.25
N GLY A 256 -2.83 -15.73 8.74
CA GLY A 256 -2.87 -15.33 10.15
C GLY A 256 -1.89 -14.21 10.53
N PHE A 257 -1.29 -13.53 9.55
CA PHE A 257 -0.40 -12.40 9.83
C PHE A 257 -1.14 -11.28 10.57
N ILE A 258 -0.60 -10.91 11.74
CA ILE A 258 -1.08 -9.78 12.56
C ILE A 258 0.08 -8.81 12.78
N GLY A 259 -0.18 -7.51 12.61
CA GLY A 259 0.82 -6.46 12.81
C GLY A 259 1.27 -6.36 14.28
N ARG A 260 2.47 -5.80 14.50
CA ARG A 260 2.95 -5.56 15.86
C ARG A 260 2.08 -4.52 16.59
N PRO A 261 1.76 -4.71 17.88
CA PRO A 261 0.95 -3.78 18.66
C PRO A 261 1.46 -2.32 18.63
N GLU A 262 2.78 -2.12 18.69
CA GLU A 262 3.41 -0.79 18.63
C GLU A 262 3.18 -0.13 17.27
N ARG A 263 3.25 -0.92 16.20
CA ARG A 263 3.01 -0.45 14.82
C ARG A 263 1.54 -0.08 14.64
N ALA A 264 0.61 -0.88 15.16
CA ALA A 264 -0.81 -0.56 15.13
C ALA A 264 -1.10 0.79 15.83
N ARG A 265 -0.54 0.99 17.04
CA ARG A 265 -0.67 2.26 17.76
C ARG A 265 -0.06 3.43 16.98
N ALA A 266 1.11 3.23 16.39
CA ALA A 266 1.84 4.27 15.65
C ALA A 266 1.27 4.58 14.26
N ILE A 267 0.40 3.74 13.70
CA ILE A 267 -0.24 3.99 12.39
C ILE A 267 -1.69 4.46 12.57
N PHE A 268 -2.43 3.84 13.50
CA PHE A 268 -3.87 4.02 13.66
C PHE A 268 -4.26 4.75 14.94
N GLY A 269 -3.29 5.12 15.78
CA GLY A 269 -3.53 5.79 17.07
C GLY A 269 -4.12 4.87 18.14
N ARG A 270 -4.34 3.59 17.82
CA ARG A 270 -4.98 2.61 18.70
C ARG A 270 -4.54 1.19 18.37
N MET A 271 -4.92 0.28 19.26
CA MET A 271 -4.78 -1.15 19.11
C MET A 271 -6.17 -1.78 18.95
N ALA A 272 -6.22 -2.99 18.41
CA ALA A 272 -7.41 -3.85 18.40
C ALA A 272 -7.27 -4.90 19.51
N PRO A 273 -8.36 -5.57 19.92
CA PRO A 273 -8.29 -6.60 20.97
C PRO A 273 -7.22 -7.66 20.71
N ILE A 274 -7.01 -8.05 19.45
CA ILE A 274 -5.99 -9.03 19.08
C ILE A 274 -4.56 -8.57 19.41
N HIS A 275 -4.27 -7.26 19.27
CA HIS A 275 -2.97 -6.68 19.63
C HIS A 275 -2.78 -6.67 21.15
N GLU A 276 -3.84 -6.41 21.93
CA GLU A 276 -3.79 -6.47 23.39
C GLU A 276 -3.56 -7.90 23.89
N GLU A 277 -4.15 -8.90 23.22
CA GLU A 277 -3.89 -10.31 23.50
C GLU A 277 -2.44 -10.70 23.19
N MET A 278 -1.88 -10.22 22.07
CA MET A 278 -0.47 -10.45 21.73
C MET A 278 0.45 -9.92 22.84
N LEU A 279 0.26 -8.67 23.29
CA LEU A 279 1.05 -8.10 24.39
C LEU A 279 0.95 -8.93 25.67
N LYS A 280 -0.25 -9.41 26.02
CA LYS A 280 -0.44 -10.29 27.19
C LYS A 280 0.33 -11.61 27.03
N ARG A 281 0.31 -12.22 25.84
CA ARG A 281 1.03 -13.48 25.57
C ARG A 281 2.55 -13.28 25.62
N GLU A 282 3.06 -12.18 25.08
CA GLU A 282 4.49 -11.83 25.16
C GLU A 282 4.94 -11.57 26.60
N ILE A 283 4.12 -10.91 27.42
CA ILE A 283 4.38 -10.74 28.86
C ILE A 283 4.38 -12.09 29.60
N VAL A 284 3.51 -13.02 29.21
CA VAL A 284 3.43 -14.37 29.81
C VAL A 284 4.59 -15.28 29.35
N ARG A 285 5.15 -15.10 28.14
CA ARG A 285 6.36 -15.77 27.63
C ARG A 285 7.67 -15.24 28.23
N THR A 286 7.64 -14.80 29.49
CA THR A 286 8.85 -14.42 30.25
C THR A 286 9.53 -15.62 30.91
N ASP A 287 9.25 -16.86 30.46
CA ASP A 287 10.14 -17.99 30.71
C ASP A 287 11.25 -18.04 29.63
N ALA A 288 12.48 -18.25 30.09
CA ALA A 288 13.71 -18.03 29.32
C ALA A 288 14.04 -19.17 28.34
N LEU A 289 13.10 -19.53 27.46
CA LEU A 289 13.32 -20.51 26.41
C LEU A 289 13.06 -19.87 25.04
N ALA A 290 14.05 -20.00 24.16
CA ALA A 290 14.01 -19.48 22.80
C ALA A 290 13.34 -20.47 21.85
N ASP A 291 12.53 -19.95 20.92
CA ASP A 291 12.29 -20.54 19.59
C ASP A 291 13.24 -19.89 18.58
#